data_AF-A0A965QSM2-F1
#
_entry.id   AF-A0A965QSM2-F1
#
_cell.length_a   1.000
_cell.length_b   1.000
_cell.length_c   1.000
_cell.angle_alpha   90.00
_cell.angle_beta   90.00
_cell.angle_gamma   90.00
#
_symmetry.space_group_name_H-M   'P 1'
#
loop_
_entity.id
_entity.type
_entity.pdbx_description
1 polymer ?
#
loop_
_entity_poly.entity_id
_entity_poly.type
_entity_poly.pdbx_seq_one_letter_code
_entity_poly.pdbx_strand_id
1 'polypeptide(L)'
;MALRILVCEWCSSGGLAGPQAHAVAEGDRDALTREGRGMFLAVLRDALRDPALAVTALVDEDRPVLVPAAVHVRRVPAGAEIEALVAEATRADATLVVAPETAGILARRVA
;
A
#
# COMPACT_ATOMS: atom_id res chain seq x y z
N MET A 1 -7.13 -23.24 5.78
CA MET A 1 -6.42 -22.02 6.22
C MET A 1 -6.84 -20.90 5.28
N ALA A 2 -7.08 -19.69 5.79
CA ALA A 2 -7.35 -18.53 4.93
C ALA A 2 -6.05 -18.08 4.23
N LEU A 3 -6.15 -17.67 2.97
CA LEU A 3 -5.05 -17.14 2.19
C LEU A 3 -4.73 -15.72 2.66
N ARG A 4 -3.47 -15.47 3.05
CA ARG A 4 -3.03 -14.17 3.57
C ARG A 4 -2.61 -13.29 2.41
N ILE A 5 -3.29 -12.17 2.24
CA ILE A 5 -2.95 -11.18 1.22
C ILE A 5 -2.44 -9.90 1.87
N LEU A 6 -1.28 -9.44 1.42
CA LEU A 6 -0.76 -8.11 1.71
C LEU A 6 -1.20 -7.14 0.62
N VAL A 7 -1.71 -5.97 1.01
CA VAL A 7 -2.03 -4.88 0.10
C VAL A 7 -1.18 -3.67 0.45
N CYS A 8 -0.42 -3.17 -0.52
CA CYS A 8 0.38 -1.97 -0.41
C CYS A 8 -0.01 -0.99 -1.52
N GLU A 9 -0.45 0.21 -1.16
CA GLU A 9 -0.59 1.31 -2.11
C GLU A 9 0.41 2.41 -1.78
N TRP A 10 1.19 2.84 -2.77
CA TRP A 10 2.36 3.68 -2.58
C TRP A 10 2.09 4.98 -1.83
N CYS A 11 1.08 5.76 -2.23
CA CYS A 11 0.75 7.03 -1.58
C CYS A 11 0.24 6.83 -0.15
N SER A 12 -0.50 5.75 0.11
CA SER A 12 -1.12 5.45 1.40
C SER A 12 -0.19 4.71 2.36
N SER A 13 0.95 4.17 1.90
CA SER A 13 1.85 3.31 2.67
C SER A 13 3.19 3.97 3.02
N GLY A 14 3.37 5.27 2.76
CA GLY A 14 4.59 6.03 3.10
C GLY A 14 5.48 6.39 1.91
N GLY A 15 5.07 6.05 0.68
CA GLY A 15 5.84 6.31 -0.54
C GLY A 15 6.13 7.80 -0.79
N LEU A 16 5.23 8.69 -0.37
CA LEU A 16 5.37 10.14 -0.49
C LEU A 16 6.40 10.75 0.48
N ALA A 17 6.80 10.01 1.51
CA ALA A 17 7.88 10.40 2.43
C ALA A 17 9.25 9.85 1.99
N GLY A 18 9.29 8.98 0.97
CA GLY A 18 10.50 8.35 0.48
C GLY A 18 11.26 9.17 -0.58
N PRO A 19 12.49 8.76 -0.92
CA PRO A 19 13.33 9.46 -1.90
C PRO A 19 12.72 9.52 -3.31
N GLN A 20 11.79 8.61 -3.63
CA GLN A 20 11.13 8.57 -4.94
C GLN A 20 9.97 9.56 -5.05
N ALA A 21 9.55 10.21 -3.95
CA ALA A 21 8.51 11.23 -3.99
C ALA A 21 8.88 12.42 -4.89
N HIS A 22 10.18 12.69 -5.08
CA HIS A 22 10.69 13.73 -5.97
C HIS A 22 10.49 13.42 -7.46
N ALA A 23 10.25 12.16 -7.83
CA ALA A 23 9.98 11.79 -9.21
C ALA A 23 8.55 12.13 -9.66
N VAL A 24 7.66 12.46 -8.72
CA VAL A 24 6.29 12.92 -8.98
C VAL A 24 6.26 14.44 -8.81
N ALA A 25 5.81 15.14 -9.86
CA ALA A 25 5.66 16.59 -9.82
C ALA A 25 4.71 17.01 -8.70
N GLU A 26 5.03 18.10 -8.00
CA GLU A 26 4.28 18.54 -6.82
C GLU A 26 2.80 18.76 -7.12
N GLY A 27 2.47 19.34 -8.28
CA GLY A 27 1.10 19.56 -8.74
C GLY A 27 0.28 18.29 -9.00
N ASP A 28 0.94 17.14 -9.19
CA ASP A 28 0.29 15.86 -9.48
C ASP A 28 0.07 15.00 -8.23
N ARG A 29 0.74 15.33 -7.10
CA ARG A 29 0.72 14.51 -5.88
C ARG A 29 -0.68 14.35 -5.29
N ASP A 30 -1.49 15.39 -5.34
CA ASP A 30 -2.85 15.36 -4.79
C ASP A 30 -3.79 14.51 -5.65
N ALA A 31 -3.67 14.60 -6.98
CA ALA A 31 -4.43 13.76 -7.89
C ALA A 31 -4.03 12.28 -7.71
N LEU A 32 -2.73 12.00 -7.73
CA LEU A 32 -2.18 10.67 -7.53
C LEU A 32 -2.59 10.08 -6.16
N THR A 33 -2.56 10.88 -5.09
CA THR A 33 -3.00 10.43 -3.76
C THR A 33 -4.48 10.09 -3.74
N ARG A 34 -5.33 10.88 -4.39
CA ARG A 34 -6.77 10.61 -4.47
C ARG A 34 -7.06 9.34 -5.27
N GLU A 35 -6.43 9.17 -6.42
CA GLU A 35 -6.59 8.01 -7.28
C GLU A 35 -6.06 6.73 -6.61
N GLY A 36 -4.83 6.78 -6.09
CA GLY A 36 -4.19 5.69 -5.36
C GLY A 36 -5.04 5.24 -4.17
N ARG A 37 -5.48 6.18 -3.33
CA ARG A 37 -6.38 5.88 -2.21
C ARG A 37 -7.71 5.26 -2.66
N GLY A 38 -8.26 5.71 -3.79
CA GLY A 38 -9.45 5.12 -4.39
C GLY A 38 -9.25 3.65 -4.73
N MET A 39 -8.15 3.33 -5.42
CA MET A 39 -7.78 1.95 -5.76
C MET A 39 -7.52 1.10 -4.50
N PHE A 40 -6.77 1.63 -3.54
CA PHE A 40 -6.47 0.97 -2.27
C PHE A 40 -7.75 0.55 -1.53
N LEU A 41 -8.68 1.48 -1.33
CA LEU A 41 -9.94 1.20 -0.65
C LEU A 41 -10.85 0.26 -1.44
N ALA A 42 -10.84 0.32 -2.77
CA ALA A 42 -11.58 -0.60 -3.62
C ALA A 42 -11.07 -2.04 -3.44
N VAL A 43 -9.75 -2.24 -3.55
CA VAL A 43 -9.11 -3.54 -3.33
C VAL A 43 -9.43 -4.11 -1.96
N LEU A 44 -9.27 -3.31 -0.90
CA LEU A 44 -9.54 -3.78 0.47
C LEU A 44 -11.00 -4.21 0.64
N ARG A 45 -11.95 -3.46 0.09
CA ARG A 45 -13.38 -3.79 0.17
C ARG A 45 -13.72 -5.05 -0.64
N ASP A 46 -13.15 -5.20 -1.82
CA ASP A 46 -13.40 -6.37 -2.66
C ASP A 46 -12.78 -7.64 -2.07
N ALA A 47 -11.55 -7.56 -1.54
CA ALA A 47 -10.91 -8.68 -0.86
C ALA A 47 -11.72 -9.17 0.36
N LEU A 48 -12.33 -8.26 1.12
CA LEU A 48 -13.18 -8.62 2.25
C LEU A 48 -14.52 -9.29 1.89
N ARG A 49 -14.89 -9.33 0.60
CA ARG A 49 -16.06 -10.10 0.14
C ARG A 49 -15.78 -11.60 0.11
N ASP A 50 -14.51 -12.01 0.09
CA ASP A 50 -14.10 -13.40 0.16
C ASP A 50 -13.61 -13.74 1.57
N PRO A 51 -14.36 -14.53 2.35
CA PRO A 51 -13.97 -14.92 3.70
C PRO A 51 -12.75 -15.88 3.73
N ALA A 52 -12.33 -16.41 2.57
CA ALA A 52 -11.10 -17.18 2.46
C ALA A 52 -9.86 -16.28 2.47
N LEU A 53 -9.98 -14.95 2.40
CA LEU A 53 -8.87 -14.00 2.41
C LEU A 53 -8.68 -13.36 3.79
N ALA A 54 -7.45 -13.42 4.31
CA ALA A 54 -7.01 -12.65 5.46
C ALA A 54 -6.18 -11.45 4.97
N VAL A 55 -6.74 -10.24 5.10
CA VAL A 55 -6.17 -9.03 4.47
C VAL A 55 -5.33 -8.24 5.47
N THR A 56 -4.07 -8.00 5.12
CA THR A 56 -3.19 -7.02 5.78
C THR A 56 -2.94 -5.85 4.85
N ALA A 57 -3.00 -4.63 5.37
CA ALA A 57 -2.75 -3.41 4.61
C ALA A 57 -1.65 -2.57 5.26
N LEU A 58 -0.73 -2.07 4.45
CA LEU A 58 0.25 -1.07 4.88
C LEU A 58 -0.40 0.31 4.89
N VAL A 59 -0.19 1.08 5.97
CA VAL A 59 -0.71 2.44 6.10
C VAL A 59 0.34 3.34 6.72
N ASP A 60 0.63 4.46 6.06
CA ASP A 60 1.49 5.53 6.55
C ASP A 60 1.00 6.01 7.93
N GLU A 61 1.89 6.03 8.92
CA GLU A 61 1.54 6.44 10.28
C GLU A 61 1.22 7.93 10.40
N ASP A 62 1.87 8.77 9.58
CA ASP A 62 1.71 10.22 9.57
C ASP A 62 0.52 10.65 8.69
N ARG A 63 0.08 9.77 7.79
CA ARG A 63 -1.04 10.01 6.86
C ARG A 63 -2.06 8.87 6.91
N PRO A 64 -2.73 8.68 8.07
CA PRO A 64 -3.61 7.53 8.26
C PRO A 64 -4.76 7.52 7.25
N VAL A 65 -5.07 6.33 6.76
CA VAL A 65 -6.24 6.06 5.92
C VAL A 65 -7.25 5.26 6.72
N LEU A 66 -8.52 5.68 6.67
CA LEU A 66 -9.62 4.92 7.25
C LEU A 66 -9.88 3.67 6.39
N VAL A 67 -9.49 2.50 6.90
CA VAL A 67 -9.74 1.21 6.27
C VAL A 67 -10.90 0.47 6.96
N PRO A 68 -11.53 -0.52 6.31
CA PRO A 68 -12.54 -1.35 6.96
C PRO A 68 -12.00 -2.06 8.20
N ALA A 69 -12.82 -2.18 9.26
CA ALA A 69 -12.39 -2.73 10.55
C ALA A 69 -11.88 -4.18 10.51
N ALA A 70 -12.27 -4.95 9.50
CA ALA A 70 -11.82 -6.34 9.31
C ALA A 70 -10.41 -6.45 8.70
N VAL A 71 -9.82 -5.35 8.22
CA VAL A 71 -8.45 -5.32 7.69
C VAL A 71 -7.44 -5.22 8.84
N HIS A 72 -6.42 -6.08 8.83
CA HIS A 72 -5.28 -5.89 9.71
C HIS A 72 -4.40 -4.75 9.19
N VAL A 73 -4.20 -3.71 10.00
CA VAL A 73 -3.40 -2.55 9.61
C VAL A 73 -1.99 -2.67 10.16
N ARG A 74 -1.02 -2.68 9.25
CA ARG A 74 0.39 -2.47 9.59
C ARG A 74 0.74 -1.00 9.36
N ARG A 75 0.98 -0.28 10.46
CA ARG A 75 1.45 1.11 10.39
C ARG A 75 2.91 1.16 9.95
N VAL A 76 3.20 2.08 9.04
CA VAL A 76 4.51 2.25 8.41
C VAL A 76 5.08 3.61 8.82
N PRO A 77 6.22 3.63 9.54
CA PRO A 77 6.95 4.86 9.81
C PRO A 77 7.45 5.55 8.56
N ALA A 78 7.61 6.88 8.63
CA ALA A 78 8.18 7.66 7.55
C ALA A 78 9.52 7.07 7.08
N GLY A 79 9.64 6.82 5.77
CA GLY A 79 10.84 6.24 5.17
C GLY A 79 11.00 4.72 5.30
N ALA A 80 10.13 4.02 6.04
CA ALA A 80 10.22 2.59 6.28
C ALA A 80 9.33 1.72 5.34
N GLU A 81 8.76 2.30 4.28
CA GLU A 81 7.79 1.62 3.40
C GLU A 81 8.33 0.35 2.75
N ILE A 82 9.53 0.40 2.16
CA ILE A 82 10.12 -0.79 1.52
C ILE A 82 10.44 -1.88 2.54
N GLU A 83 10.98 -1.51 3.71
CA GLU A 83 11.30 -2.47 4.76
C GLU A 83 10.02 -3.14 5.31
N ALA A 84 8.96 -2.36 5.54
CA ALA A 84 7.66 -2.86 5.96
C ALA A 84 7.02 -3.77 4.90
N LEU A 85 7.10 -3.39 3.61
CA LEU A 85 6.64 -4.19 2.49
C LEU A 85 7.34 -5.54 2.43
N VAL A 86 8.66 -5.56 2.47
CA VAL A 86 9.43 -6.81 2.44
C VAL A 86 9.10 -7.68 3.65
N ALA A 87 9.09 -7.09 4.85
CA ALA A 87 8.80 -7.83 6.08
C ALA A 87 7.41 -8.49 6.06
N GLU A 88 6.37 -7.75 5.71
CA GLU A 88 5.01 -8.31 5.65
C GLU A 88 4.82 -9.25 4.46
N ALA A 89 5.48 -9.01 3.33
CA ALA A 89 5.39 -9.88 2.15
C ALA A 89 5.90 -11.30 2.46
N THR A 90 6.95 -11.45 3.29
CA THR A 90 7.43 -12.77 3.74
C THR A 90 6.41 -13.55 4.59
N ARG A 91 5.41 -12.85 5.13
CA ARG A 91 4.34 -13.40 5.97
C ARG A 91 3.03 -13.58 5.21
N ALA A 92 2.96 -13.14 3.96
CA ALA A 92 1.78 -13.23 3.11
C ALA A 92 1.93 -14.39 2.11
N ASP A 93 0.80 -14.94 1.67
CA ASP A 93 0.75 -15.94 0.61
C ASP A 93 0.67 -15.26 -0.78
N ALA A 94 0.17 -14.02 -0.82
CA ALA A 94 0.16 -13.16 -1.99
C ALA A 94 0.36 -11.69 -1.59
N THR A 95 0.94 -10.88 -2.48
CA THR A 95 1.07 -9.44 -2.31
C THR A 95 0.50 -8.71 -3.52
N LEU A 96 -0.35 -7.71 -3.27
CA LEU A 96 -0.84 -6.79 -4.28
C LEU A 96 -0.22 -5.41 -4.04
N VAL A 97 0.55 -4.94 -5.02
CA VAL A 97 1.17 -3.61 -4.99
C VAL A 97 0.46 -2.71 -5.99
N VAL A 98 0.02 -1.54 -5.52
CA VAL A 98 -0.50 -0.44 -6.34
C VAL A 98 0.48 0.72 -6.22
N ALA A 99 1.15 1.06 -7.32
CA ALA A 99 2.11 2.15 -7.34
C ALA A 99 2.24 2.69 -8.77
N PRO A 100 2.59 3.97 -8.96
CA PRO A 100 2.86 4.49 -10.29
C PRO A 100 4.10 3.80 -10.90
N GLU A 101 4.13 3.68 -12.21
CA GLU A 101 5.29 3.18 -12.95
C GLU A 101 6.40 4.23 -13.08
N THR A 102 6.07 5.52 -12.88
CA THR A 102 6.97 6.67 -12.98
C THR A 102 8.29 6.40 -12.26
N ALA A 103 9.40 6.63 -12.96
CA ALA A 103 10.76 6.43 -12.44
C ALA A 103 11.01 5.06 -11.79
N GLY A 104 10.29 4.02 -12.25
CA GLY A 104 10.41 2.66 -11.74
C GLY A 104 9.90 2.48 -10.31
N ILE A 105 9.00 3.36 -9.82
CA ILE A 105 8.43 3.25 -8.48
C ILE A 105 7.80 1.87 -8.27
N LEU A 106 6.91 1.42 -9.16
CA LEU A 106 6.34 0.07 -9.09
C LEU A 106 7.42 -1.03 -9.17
N ALA A 107 8.32 -0.94 -10.15
CA ALA A 107 9.35 -1.95 -10.38
C ALA A 107 10.21 -2.24 -9.12
N ARG A 108 10.53 -1.21 -8.33
CA ARG A 108 11.31 -1.39 -7.08
C ARG A 108 10.58 -2.10 -5.95
N ARG A 109 9.27 -2.28 -6.05
CA ARG A 109 8.43 -2.92 -5.02
C ARG A 109 8.07 -4.36 -5.34
N VAL A 110 8.36 -4.79 -6.56
CA VAL A 110 8.03 -6.13 -7.06
C VAL A 110 9.25 -6.90 -7.58
N ALA A 111 10.44 -6.30 -7.51
CA ALA A 111 11.71 -6.88 -7.93
C ALA A 111 12.35 -7.77 -6.85
#